data_AF-A0AAD9GMN0-F1
#
_entry.id   AF-A0AAD9GMN0-F1
#
_cell.length_a   1.000
_cell.length_b   1.000
_cell.length_c   1.000
_cell.angle_alpha   90.00
_cell.angle_beta   90.00
_cell.angle_gamma   90.00
#
_symmetry.space_group_name_H-M   'P 1'
#
loop_
_entity.id
_entity.type
_entity.pdbx_description
1 polymer ?
#
loop_
_entity_poly.entity_id
_entity_poly.type
_entity_poly.pdbx_seq_one_letter_code
_entity_poly.pdbx_strand_id
1 'polypeptide(L)'
;MENKTSATEGSICLYASKPCTNPRAVKRNGQLHQFCEFHRSKANFSQRRLDQKRQLEQELARLNQSTSQSQVSHVRRIESALADEIDLSDDEIQVLLEMVSAYRP
;
A
#
# COMPACT_ATOMS: atom_id res chain seq x y z
N MET A 1 6.50 -12.45 -42.60
CA MET A 1 6.06 -11.05 -42.66
C MET A 1 6.41 -10.42 -41.33
N GLU A 2 7.60 -9.82 -41.24
CA GLU A 2 8.02 -9.02 -40.09
C GLU A 2 7.76 -7.54 -40.40
N ASN A 3 7.03 -6.88 -39.51
CA ASN A 3 6.92 -5.42 -39.32
C ASN A 3 5.88 -5.20 -38.21
N LYS A 4 5.96 -4.30 -37.23
CA LYS A 4 6.75 -3.06 -37.08
C LYS A 4 6.49 -2.55 -35.64
N THR A 5 7.55 -2.16 -34.92
CA THR A 5 7.65 -1.13 -33.84
C THR A 5 6.35 -0.66 -33.15
N SER A 6 6.16 -0.80 -31.83
CA SER A 6 6.67 0.17 -30.85
C SER A 6 6.66 -0.36 -29.39
N ALA A 7 7.75 -0.99 -28.95
CA ALA A 7 7.91 -1.42 -27.55
C ALA A 7 8.32 -0.28 -26.58
N THR A 8 8.33 0.98 -27.03
CA THR A 8 8.94 2.11 -26.32
C THR A 8 7.98 3.26 -25.99
N GLU A 9 6.79 3.33 -26.57
CA GLU A 9 5.79 4.38 -26.28
C GLU A 9 4.66 3.80 -25.42
N GLY A 10 4.81 3.86 -24.10
CA GLY A 10 3.83 3.33 -23.16
C GLY A 10 4.33 2.16 -22.31
N SER A 11 5.60 1.80 -22.38
CA SER A 11 6.21 0.76 -21.55
C SER A 11 6.67 1.25 -20.18
N ILE A 12 6.67 2.56 -19.94
CA ILE A 12 7.23 3.17 -18.72
C ILE A 12 6.13 3.47 -17.70
N CYS A 13 6.45 3.29 -16.41
CA CYS A 13 5.57 3.52 -15.28
C CYS A 13 4.95 4.94 -15.27
N LEU A 14 3.63 5.02 -15.12
CA LEU A 14 2.85 6.28 -15.06
C LEU A 14 2.71 6.82 -13.63
N TYR A 15 3.77 6.78 -12.83
CA TYR A 15 3.70 7.32 -11.47
C TYR A 15 3.67 8.85 -11.53
N ALA A 16 2.57 9.46 -11.06
CA ALA A 16 2.29 10.89 -11.28
C ALA A 16 3.19 11.83 -10.46
N SER A 17 3.63 11.42 -9.27
CA SER A 17 4.36 12.32 -8.37
C SER A 17 5.82 12.51 -8.78
N LYS A 18 6.47 11.45 -9.29
CA LYS A 18 7.86 11.49 -9.75
C LYS A 18 8.01 10.65 -11.01
N PRO A 19 8.69 11.14 -12.07
CA PRO A 19 8.96 10.33 -13.26
C PRO A 19 9.70 9.05 -12.88
N CYS A 20 9.12 7.90 -13.22
CA CYS A 20 9.69 6.60 -12.95
C CYS A 20 10.06 5.96 -14.28
N THR A 21 11.31 5.54 -14.44
CA THR A 21 11.82 4.94 -15.69
C THR A 21 11.62 3.43 -15.75
N ASN A 22 11.16 2.80 -14.66
CA ASN A 22 10.93 1.36 -14.61
C ASN A 22 9.80 0.95 -15.58
N PRO A 23 9.91 -0.25 -16.17
CA PRO A 23 8.89 -0.76 -17.07
C PRO A 23 7.58 -1.07 -16.33
N ARG A 24 6.45 -0.94 -17.02
CA ARG A 24 5.14 -1.31 -16.50
C ARG A 24 5.07 -2.80 -16.21
N ALA A 25 4.47 -3.15 -15.08
CA ALA A 25 4.19 -4.53 -14.72
C ALA A 25 3.21 -5.16 -15.72
N VAL A 26 3.26 -6.47 -15.89
CA VAL A 26 2.34 -7.23 -16.75
C VAL A 26 1.30 -7.93 -15.86
N LYS A 27 0.02 -7.73 -16.15
CA LYS A 27 -1.08 -8.44 -15.48
C LYS A 27 -1.10 -9.91 -15.96
N ARG A 28 -1.78 -10.79 -15.20
CA ARG A 28 -1.94 -12.22 -15.58
C ARG A 28 -2.59 -12.43 -16.96
N ASN A 29 -3.37 -11.46 -17.43
CA ASN A 29 -4.00 -11.47 -18.76
C ASN A 29 -3.09 -10.95 -19.89
N GLY A 30 -1.82 -10.68 -19.62
CA GLY A 30 -0.85 -10.17 -20.58
C GLY A 30 -0.91 -8.66 -20.83
N GLN A 31 -1.86 -7.92 -20.21
CA GLN A 31 -1.95 -6.47 -20.38
C GLN A 31 -0.99 -5.72 -19.45
N LEU A 32 -0.48 -4.58 -19.90
CA LEU A 32 0.35 -3.70 -19.06
C LEU A 32 -0.49 -3.04 -17.96
N HIS A 33 0.07 -3.02 -16.75
CA HIS A 33 -0.40 -2.19 -15.65
C HIS A 33 -0.05 -0.72 -15.90
N GLN A 34 -0.65 0.21 -15.18
CA GLN A 34 -0.25 1.63 -15.26
C GLN A 34 1.09 1.91 -14.56
N PHE A 35 1.52 1.01 -13.68
CA PHE A 35 2.68 1.19 -12.81
C PHE A 35 3.70 0.07 -13.03
N CYS A 36 4.95 0.32 -12.70
CA CYS A 36 5.95 -0.73 -12.52
C CYS A 36 5.62 -1.60 -11.30
N GLU A 37 6.29 -2.74 -11.16
CA GLU A 37 6.04 -3.66 -10.05
C GLU A 37 6.25 -2.98 -8.70
N PHE A 38 7.31 -2.19 -8.57
CA PHE A 38 7.59 -1.40 -7.37
C PHE A 38 6.43 -0.48 -6.98
N HIS A 39 5.96 0.36 -7.91
CA HIS A 39 4.86 1.28 -7.64
C HIS A 39 3.50 0.58 -7.47
N ARG A 40 3.31 -0.58 -8.10
CA ARG A 40 2.14 -1.43 -7.89
C ARG A 40 2.10 -1.97 -6.46
N SER A 41 3.21 -2.52 -5.96
CA SER A 41 3.32 -2.98 -4.58
C SER A 41 3.16 -1.84 -3.58
N LYS A 42 3.76 -0.68 -3.84
CA LYS A 42 3.57 0.53 -3.03
C LYS A 42 2.11 1.00 -2.97
N ALA A 43 1.40 0.96 -4.09
CA ALA A 43 -0.02 1.30 -4.14
C ALA A 43 -0.84 0.31 -3.29
N ASN A 44 -0.60 -0.99 -3.43
CA ASN A 44 -1.25 -2.03 -2.62
C ASN A 44 -1.02 -1.81 -1.12
N PHE A 45 0.20 -1.48 -0.72
CA PHE A 45 0.53 -1.15 0.66
C PHE A 45 -0.29 0.04 1.17
N SER A 46 -0.29 1.15 0.41
CA SER A 46 -1.05 2.34 0.79
C SER A 46 -2.55 2.07 0.89
N GLN A 47 -3.09 1.22 0.01
CA GLN A 47 -4.48 0.79 0.03
C GLN A 47 -4.80 -0.03 1.29
N ARG A 48 -4.00 -1.05 1.62
CA ARG A 48 -4.17 -1.86 2.85
C ARG A 48 -4.16 -1.00 4.10
N ARG A 49 -3.23 -0.06 4.21
CA ARG A 49 -3.13 0.85 5.36
C ARG A 49 -4.36 1.77 5.47
N LEU A 50 -4.87 2.27 4.35
CA LEU A 50 -6.10 3.07 4.34
C LEU A 50 -7.32 2.23 4.76
N ASP A 51 -7.39 0.97 4.33
CA ASP A 51 -8.47 0.07 4.67
C ASP A 51 -8.44 -0.32 6.16
N GLN A 52 -7.27 -0.63 6.72
CA GLN A 52 -7.08 -0.85 8.17
C GLN A 52 -7.53 0.37 8.98
N LYS A 53 -7.11 1.58 8.58
CA LYS A 53 -7.52 2.82 9.25
C LYS A 53 -9.04 2.99 9.22
N ARG A 54 -9.69 2.74 8.06
CA ARG A 54 -11.15 2.81 7.93
C ARG A 54 -11.85 1.77 8.82
N GLN A 55 -11.30 0.56 8.94
CA GLN A 55 -11.85 -0.48 9.82
C GLN A 55 -11.80 -0.05 11.29
N LEU A 56 -10.66 0.47 11.76
CA LEU A 56 -10.51 0.98 13.12
C LEU A 56 -11.45 2.16 13.40
N GLU A 57 -11.57 3.11 12.46
CA GLU A 57 -12.50 4.24 12.58
C GLU A 57 -13.96 3.77 12.68
N GLN A 58 -14.34 2.75 11.91
CA GLN A 58 -15.68 2.15 11.99
C GLN A 58 -15.92 1.43 13.32
N GLU A 59 -14.92 0.73 13.85
CA GLU A 59 -15.00 0.07 15.15
C GLU A 59 -15.16 1.08 16.28
N LEU A 60 -14.34 2.15 16.29
CA LEU A 60 -14.46 3.25 17.25
C LEU A 60 -15.82 3.95 17.16
N ALA A 61 -16.35 4.17 15.96
CA ALA A 61 -17.68 4.74 15.77
C ALA A 61 -18.79 3.85 16.34
N ARG A 62 -18.67 2.52 16.22
CA ARG A 62 -19.60 1.56 16.83
C ARG A 62 -19.53 1.59 18.36
N LEU A 63 -18.32 1.68 18.93
CA LEU A 63 -18.14 1.73 20.38
C LEU A 63 -18.73 3.00 20.99
N ASN A 64 -18.55 4.15 20.34
CA ASN A 64 -19.13 5.42 20.79
C ASN A 64 -20.67 5.41 20.84
N GLN A 65 -21.32 4.63 19.98
CA GLN A 65 -22.79 4.46 20.00
C GLN A 65 -23.27 3.57 21.18
N SER A 66 -22.38 2.81 21.81
CA SER A 66 -22.68 1.85 22.89
C SER A 66 -22.33 2.36 24.30
N THR A 67 -22.70 3.61 24.63
CA THR A 67 -22.35 4.19 25.94
C THR A 67 -23.39 3.86 27.02
N SER A 68 -23.11 2.79 27.78
CA SER A 68 -23.31 2.70 29.25
C SER A 68 -22.56 1.46 29.81
N GLN A 69 -21.57 1.69 30.68
CA GLN A 69 -20.85 0.75 31.55
C GLN A 69 -19.76 -0.21 30.98
N SER A 70 -19.70 -0.55 29.68
CA SER A 70 -18.70 -1.53 29.16
C SER A 70 -17.38 -0.92 28.63
N GLN A 71 -17.14 0.39 28.81
CA GLN A 71 -16.08 1.09 28.06
C GLN A 71 -14.66 0.87 28.59
N VAL A 72 -14.48 0.58 29.88
CA VAL A 72 -13.13 0.47 30.49
C VAL A 72 -12.36 -0.76 30.00
N SER A 73 -13.04 -1.90 29.82
CA SER A 73 -12.44 -3.13 29.29
C SER A 73 -12.15 -3.06 27.80
N HIS A 74 -12.95 -2.29 27.04
CA HIS A 74 -12.72 -2.05 25.62
C HIS A 74 -11.54 -1.11 25.37
N VAL A 75 -11.41 -0.03 26.12
CA VAL A 75 -10.27 0.91 25.99
C VAL A 75 -8.94 0.20 26.21
N ARG A 76 -8.82 -0.68 27.22
CA ARG A 76 -7.60 -1.47 27.46
C ARG A 76 -7.25 -2.43 26.33
N ARG A 77 -8.25 -3.00 25.64
CA ARG A 77 -8.03 -3.88 24.47
C ARG A 77 -7.58 -3.09 23.25
N ILE A 78 -8.06 -1.86 23.09
CA ILE A 78 -7.63 -0.96 22.02
C ILE A 78 -6.21 -0.47 22.29
N GLU A 79 -5.88 -0.10 23.53
CA GLU A 79 -4.52 0.28 23.93
C GLU A 79 -3.53 -0.86 23.73
N SER A 80 -3.90 -2.11 24.05
CA SER A 80 -3.03 -3.26 23.77
C SER A 80 -2.89 -3.54 22.28
N ALA A 81 -3.98 -3.44 21.49
CA ALA A 81 -3.93 -3.63 20.04
C ALA A 81 -3.19 -2.51 19.28
N LEU A 82 -3.07 -1.32 19.88
CA LEU A 82 -2.23 -0.22 19.38
C LEU A 82 -0.77 -0.32 19.84
N ALA A 83 -0.51 -1.09 20.91
CA ALA A 83 0.83 -1.35 21.43
C ALA A 83 1.50 -2.57 20.76
N ASP A 84 0.72 -3.47 20.18
CA ASP A 84 1.20 -4.58 19.37
C ASP A 84 1.64 -4.05 17.99
N GLU A 85 2.97 -3.90 17.84
CA GLU A 85 3.78 -4.05 16.63
C GLU A 85 3.27 -3.37 15.35
N ILE A 86 4.12 -2.53 14.74
CA ILE A 86 3.95 -2.23 13.31
C ILE A 86 4.24 -3.54 12.58
N ASP A 87 3.21 -4.38 12.40
CA ASP A 87 3.26 -5.65 11.66
C ASP A 87 3.43 -5.34 10.16
N LEU A 88 4.63 -4.84 9.83
CA LEU A 88 5.11 -4.74 8.48
C LEU A 88 5.58 -6.14 8.12
N SER A 89 4.90 -6.77 7.18
CA SER A 89 5.41 -7.98 6.55
C SER A 89 6.83 -7.74 6.02
N ASP A 90 7.63 -8.80 5.93
CA ASP A 90 9.02 -8.72 5.46
C ASP A 90 9.13 -8.00 4.10
N ASP A 91 8.13 -8.18 3.24
CA ASP A 91 8.00 -7.46 1.95
C ASP A 91 7.83 -5.94 2.13
N GLU A 92 7.12 -5.52 3.17
CA GLU A 92 6.86 -4.11 3.50
C GLU A 92 8.07 -3.43 4.14
N ILE A 93 8.83 -4.16 4.98
CA ILE A 93 10.14 -3.69 5.50
C ILE A 93 11.12 -3.53 4.34
N GLN A 94 11.16 -4.48 3.40
CA GLN A 94 12.06 -4.45 2.26
C GLN A 94 11.81 -3.24 1.35
N VAL A 95 10.53 -2.90 1.07
CA VAL A 95 10.18 -1.71 0.28
C VAL A 95 10.61 -0.41 0.97
N LEU A 96 10.45 -0.32 2.29
CA LEU A 96 10.87 0.86 3.05
C LEU A 96 12.40 0.98 3.10
N LEU A 97 13.11 -0.13 3.28
CA LEU A 97 14.58 -0.16 3.31
C LEU A 97 15.17 0.23 1.94
N GLU A 98 14.57 -0.25 0.86
CA GLU A 98 14.96 0.08 -0.51
C GLU A 98 14.64 1.55 -0.85
N MET A 99 13.55 2.11 -0.33
CA MET A 99 13.23 3.54 -0.44
C MET A 99 14.23 4.46 0.27
N VAL A 100 14.74 4.04 1.45
CA VAL A 100 15.77 4.78 2.18
C VAL A 100 17.13 4.66 1.50
N SER A 101 17.45 3.48 0.96
CA SER A 101 18.69 3.25 0.20
C SER A 101 18.73 3.96 -1.15
N ALA A 102 17.59 4.06 -1.85
CA ALA A 102 17.46 4.79 -3.11
C ALA A 102 17.37 6.33 -2.92
N TYR A 103 17.24 6.81 -1.68
CA TYR A 103 17.32 8.23 -1.35
C TYR A 103 18.78 8.65 -1.18
N ARG A 104 19.41 9.08 -2.27
CA ARG A 104 20.71 9.77 -2.24
C ARG A 104 20.44 11.28 -2.13
N PRO A 105 20.99 11.99 -1.12
CA PRO A 105 20.76 13.42 -0.94
C PRO A 105 21.34 14.26 -2.09
#